data_AF-A0AA41H5F4-F1
#
_entry.id   AF-A0AA41H5F4-F1
#
_cell.length_a   1.000
_cell.length_b   1.000
_cell.length_c   1.000
_cell.angle_alpha   90.00
_cell.angle_beta   90.00
_cell.angle_gamma   90.00
#
_symmetry.space_group_name_H-M   'P 1'
#
loop_
_entity.id
_entity.type
_entity.pdbx_description
1 polymer ?
#
loop_
_entity_poly.entity_id
_entity_poly.type
_entity_poly.pdbx_seq_one_letter_code
_entity_poly.pdbx_strand_id
1 'polypeptide(L)'
;MRLTINVVAFLCTLLLGLPGGRVHAQTLTVLYPDIGEPYRTVFTEILQGVEEQAKTKPRAIALGAGTDLAELRNTLKNSKVVIALGRQGLKAAAMLDPAQAVVIGGVGAAPDAERLNGISLAPDPALLFGMLKTLLPGIRRVIVVYNPASNEAQIRLAREAARGLGLELVALEASDLAGAARAYETQFAAADGHRDALWLPQDATTVEETTILPLVLKESWSRNLPVFSSSVLHVKKGVLFGMYPNNVQLGRDLAALALAMQNGDMPKRGVTPLRAVRSALNSRTASHIGLNLVSSQQRSFDAVFPEP
;
A
#
# COMPACT_ATOMS: atom_id res chain seq x y z
N MET A 1 -82.39 29.90 19.82
CA MET A 1 -82.11 28.68 20.60
C MET A 1 -80.77 28.90 21.30
N ARG A 2 -80.77 28.92 22.64
CA ARG A 2 -79.59 29.10 23.50
C ARG A 2 -78.68 27.86 23.42
N LEU A 3 -77.35 28.00 23.52
CA LEU A 3 -76.51 27.44 24.59
C LEU A 3 -74.99 27.65 24.34
N THR A 4 -74.32 28.29 25.33
CA THR A 4 -73.02 27.99 25.99
C THR A 4 -71.74 27.75 25.16
N ILE A 5 -70.62 28.50 25.29
CA ILE A 5 -69.68 28.83 26.42
C ILE A 5 -68.45 27.88 26.53
N ASN A 6 -67.26 28.51 26.73
CA ASN A 6 -65.91 28.05 27.15
C ASN A 6 -64.89 27.66 26.06
N VAL A 7 -63.82 28.44 25.79
CA VAL A 7 -62.58 28.76 26.57
C VAL A 7 -61.51 27.65 26.45
N VAL A 8 -60.33 28.00 25.90
CA VAL A 8 -58.92 27.61 26.19
C VAL A 8 -58.10 28.00 24.93
N ALA A 9 -57.44 29.16 24.85
CA ALA A 9 -56.12 29.53 25.40
C ALA A 9 -54.93 28.75 24.81
N PHE A 10 -54.09 29.48 24.06
CA PHE A 10 -52.62 29.41 23.98
C PHE A 10 -51.92 28.04 23.93
N LEU A 11 -51.25 27.73 22.81
CA LEU A 11 -49.90 27.16 22.87
C LEU A 11 -49.09 27.40 21.57
N CYS A 12 -48.34 28.51 21.56
CA CYS A 12 -47.10 28.59 20.80
C CYS A 12 -46.13 27.52 21.33
N THR A 13 -45.91 26.45 20.57
CA THR A 13 -44.83 25.49 20.84
C THR A 13 -43.73 25.63 19.80
N LEU A 14 -42.85 26.60 20.09
CA LEU A 14 -41.40 26.43 20.14
C LEU A 14 -40.83 25.19 19.39
N LEU A 15 -40.55 25.33 18.10
CA LEU A 15 -39.58 24.46 17.41
C LEU A 15 -38.18 24.85 17.89
N LEU A 16 -37.83 24.34 19.08
CA LEU A 16 -36.49 24.36 19.65
C LEU A 16 -35.51 23.72 18.66
N GLY A 17 -34.46 24.47 18.35
CA GLY A 17 -33.35 24.04 17.53
C GLY A 17 -32.79 22.71 18.01
N LEU A 18 -32.86 21.71 17.12
CA LEU A 18 -31.89 20.64 17.14
C LEU A 18 -30.52 21.32 16.95
N PRO A 19 -29.55 21.13 17.85
CA PRO A 19 -28.19 21.51 17.54
C PRO A 19 -27.77 20.64 16.38
N GLY A 20 -27.84 21.20 15.16
CA GLY A 20 -27.15 20.66 14.02
C GLY A 20 -25.70 20.49 14.47
N GLY A 21 -25.27 19.25 14.64
CA GLY A 21 -23.89 18.94 14.94
C GLY A 21 -23.06 19.68 13.91
N ARG A 22 -22.34 20.72 14.35
CA ARG A 22 -21.32 21.33 13.52
C ARG A 22 -20.34 20.21 13.25
N VAL A 23 -20.45 19.59 12.08
CA VAL A 23 -19.35 18.84 11.50
C VAL A 23 -18.29 19.90 11.29
N HIS A 24 -17.42 20.08 12.28
CA HIS A 24 -16.20 20.82 12.07
C HIS A 24 -15.49 20.07 10.95
N ALA A 25 -15.32 20.75 9.82
CA ALA A 25 -14.40 20.38 8.77
C ALA A 25 -13.01 20.22 9.43
N GLN A 26 -12.68 19.01 9.86
CA GLN A 26 -11.43 18.73 10.57
C GLN A 26 -10.33 18.63 9.52
N THR A 27 -9.54 19.69 9.41
CA THR A 27 -8.41 19.73 8.48
C THR A 27 -7.34 18.75 8.94
N LEU A 28 -7.07 17.73 8.13
CA LEU A 28 -5.97 16.79 8.34
C LEU A 28 -4.63 17.44 7.97
N THR A 29 -3.60 17.17 8.76
CA THR A 29 -2.22 17.58 8.44
C THR A 29 -1.45 16.41 7.84
N VAL A 30 -0.77 16.63 6.72
CA VAL A 30 0.02 15.62 6.00
C VAL A 30 1.47 16.10 5.89
N LEU A 31 2.40 15.34 6.45
CA LEU A 31 3.84 15.54 6.30
C LEU A 31 4.35 14.66 5.16
N TYR A 32 5.08 15.23 4.21
CA TYR A 32 5.61 14.47 3.08
C TYR A 32 7.01 14.96 2.67
N PRO A 33 7.87 14.10 2.10
CA PRO A 33 9.20 14.49 1.61
C PRO A 33 9.12 15.56 0.51
N ASP A 34 9.92 16.62 0.63
CA ASP A 34 10.15 17.55 -0.47
C ASP A 34 11.14 16.95 -1.46
N ILE A 35 10.60 16.27 -2.48
CA ILE A 35 11.39 15.66 -3.54
C ILE A 35 10.88 16.13 -4.91
N GLY A 36 11.79 16.13 -5.88
CA GLY A 36 11.48 16.51 -7.26
C GLY A 36 10.67 15.45 -8.00
N GLU A 37 10.31 15.78 -9.24
CA GLU A 37 9.72 14.82 -10.18
C GLU A 37 10.69 13.67 -10.51
N PRO A 38 10.17 12.46 -10.83
CA PRO A 38 8.76 12.10 -10.97
C PRO A 38 8.06 11.71 -9.66
N TYR A 39 8.79 11.64 -8.54
CA TYR A 39 8.26 11.13 -7.28
C TYR A 39 7.29 12.08 -6.59
N ARG A 40 7.35 13.39 -6.88
CA ARG A 40 6.39 14.37 -6.38
C ARG A 40 4.95 14.01 -6.76
N THR A 41 4.73 13.50 -7.98
CA THR A 41 3.41 13.04 -8.44
C THR A 41 2.77 12.02 -7.50
N VAL A 42 3.55 11.11 -6.91
CA VAL A 42 3.05 10.13 -5.92
C VAL A 42 2.41 10.82 -4.72
N PHE A 43 3.05 11.86 -4.17
CA PHE A 43 2.50 12.57 -3.02
C PHE A 43 1.31 13.45 -3.39
N THR A 44 1.30 14.03 -4.58
CA THR A 44 0.13 14.78 -5.07
C THR A 44 -1.09 13.87 -5.18
N GLU A 45 -0.95 12.65 -5.70
CA GLU A 45 -2.04 11.67 -5.75
C GLU A 45 -2.51 11.25 -4.35
N ILE A 46 -1.59 11.03 -3.39
CA ILE A 46 -1.97 10.72 -2.00
C ILE A 46 -2.73 11.90 -1.38
N LEU A 47 -2.25 13.14 -1.55
CA LEU A 47 -2.90 14.34 -1.03
C LEU A 47 -4.30 14.54 -1.62
N GLN A 48 -4.47 14.25 -2.92
CA GLN A 48 -5.79 14.23 -3.57
C GLN A 48 -6.73 13.25 -2.86
N GLY A 49 -6.28 12.01 -2.62
CA GLY A 49 -7.07 11.01 -1.92
C GLY A 49 -7.45 11.44 -0.50
N VAL A 50 -6.53 12.07 0.22
CA VAL A 50 -6.79 12.62 1.56
C VAL A 50 -7.86 13.71 1.50
N GLU A 51 -7.77 14.63 0.54
CA GLU A 51 -8.75 15.70 0.33
C GLU A 51 -10.15 15.15 0.03
N GLU A 52 -10.24 14.17 -0.88
CA GLU A 52 -11.50 13.53 -1.26
C GLU A 52 -12.19 12.85 -0.05
N GLN A 53 -11.42 12.15 0.79
CA GLN A 53 -11.95 11.48 1.97
C GLN A 53 -12.32 12.45 3.10
N ALA A 54 -11.48 13.45 3.37
CA ALA A 54 -11.69 14.43 4.42
C ALA A 54 -12.74 15.49 4.04
N LYS A 55 -13.05 15.62 2.75
CA LYS A 55 -13.90 16.68 2.17
C LYS A 55 -13.38 18.09 2.43
N THR A 56 -12.09 18.19 2.76
CA THR A 56 -11.39 19.44 3.10
C THR A 56 -9.96 19.34 2.61
N LYS A 57 -9.43 20.43 2.06
CA LYS A 57 -8.04 20.49 1.64
C LYS A 57 -7.09 20.23 2.82
N PRO A 58 -6.23 19.20 2.77
CA PRO A 58 -5.31 18.92 3.86
C PRO A 58 -4.24 20.00 3.98
N ARG A 59 -3.77 20.22 5.21
CA ARG A 59 -2.58 21.02 5.45
C ARG A 59 -1.35 20.19 5.09
N ALA A 60 -0.83 20.38 3.89
CA ALA A 60 0.35 19.68 3.39
C ALA A 60 1.64 20.42 3.81
N ILE A 61 2.57 19.74 4.48
CA ILE A 61 3.86 20.28 4.91
C ILE A 61 4.97 19.44 4.27
N ALA A 62 5.75 20.06 3.40
CA ALA A 62 6.89 19.44 2.75
C ALA A 62 8.10 19.40 3.71
N LEU A 63 8.78 18.26 3.78
CA LEU A 63 9.94 18.01 4.63
C LEU A 63 11.20 17.93 3.76
N GLY A 64 12.04 18.96 3.84
CA GLY A 64 13.37 19.00 3.22
C GLY A 64 14.50 18.76 4.24
N ALA A 65 15.74 18.67 3.74
CA ALA A 65 16.93 18.44 4.57
C ALA A 65 17.19 19.51 5.65
N GLY A 66 16.70 20.74 5.42
CA GLY A 66 16.82 21.86 6.36
C GLY A 66 15.56 22.15 7.19
N THR A 67 14.62 21.20 7.28
CA THR A 67 13.38 21.42 8.05
C THR A 67 13.70 21.66 9.53
N ASP A 68 13.32 22.83 10.04
CA ASP A 68 13.42 23.12 11.47
C ASP A 68 12.34 22.35 12.24
N LEU A 69 12.79 21.39 13.06
CA LEU A 69 11.90 20.54 13.86
C LEU A 69 11.20 21.30 14.99
N ALA A 70 11.79 22.36 15.54
CA ALA A 70 11.17 23.18 16.56
C ALA A 70 10.02 24.01 15.96
N GLU A 71 10.24 24.59 14.77
CA GLU A 71 9.19 25.27 14.02
C GLU A 71 8.08 24.29 13.62
N LEU A 72 8.43 23.09 13.14
CA LEU A 72 7.46 22.05 12.80
C LEU A 72 6.60 21.67 14.02
N ARG A 73 7.21 21.46 15.19
CA ARG A 73 6.48 21.14 16.42
C ARG A 73 5.53 22.26 16.81
N ASN A 74 5.96 23.51 16.76
CA ASN A 74 5.10 24.66 17.04
C ASN A 74 3.93 24.75 16.05
N THR A 75 4.21 24.52 14.77
CA THR A 75 3.23 24.49 13.68
C THR A 75 2.16 23.40 13.88
N LEU A 76 2.55 22.28 14.48
CA LEU A 76 1.71 21.11 14.72
C LEU A 76 1.04 21.11 16.09
N LYS A 77 1.30 22.07 16.99
CA LYS A 77 0.84 22.06 18.39
C LYS A 77 -0.67 21.81 18.57
N ASN A 78 -1.50 22.25 17.62
CA ASN A 78 -2.96 22.09 17.65
C ASN A 78 -3.48 20.90 16.81
N SER A 79 -2.60 20.17 16.12
CA SER A 79 -2.99 19.01 15.32
C SER A 79 -3.14 17.79 16.22
N LYS A 80 -4.35 17.24 16.32
CA LYS A 80 -4.59 16.00 17.11
C LYS A 80 -4.03 14.75 16.42
N VAL A 81 -4.11 14.71 15.10
CA VAL A 81 -3.64 13.59 14.28
C VAL A 81 -2.86 14.11 13.09
N VAL A 82 -1.75 13.44 12.78
CA VAL A 82 -0.86 13.76 11.65
C VAL A 82 -0.68 12.52 10.78
N ILE A 83 -0.83 12.68 9.46
CA ILE A 83 -0.45 11.67 8.48
C ILE A 83 1.00 11.93 8.09
N ALA A 84 1.88 10.95 8.27
CA ALA A 84 3.30 11.10 7.97
C ALA A 84 3.72 10.12 6.86
N LEU A 85 4.17 10.68 5.73
CA LEU A 85 4.51 9.92 4.53
C LEU A 85 6.02 9.70 4.40
N GLY A 86 6.38 8.46 4.06
CA GLY A 86 7.76 8.07 3.79
C GLY A 86 8.66 8.11 5.03
N ARG A 87 9.96 7.84 4.81
CA ARG A 87 10.95 7.79 5.90
C ARG A 87 11.15 9.14 6.58
N GLN A 88 11.06 10.24 5.82
CA GLN A 88 11.19 11.59 6.39
C GLN A 88 9.98 11.94 7.27
N GLY A 89 8.76 11.64 6.80
CA GLY A 89 7.55 11.78 7.61
C GLY A 89 7.63 10.95 8.88
N LEU A 90 8.03 9.68 8.80
CA LEU A 90 8.19 8.81 9.97
C LEU A 90 9.20 9.38 10.99
N LYS A 91 10.35 9.90 10.53
CA LYS A 91 11.34 10.55 11.41
C LYS A 91 10.79 11.80 12.08
N ALA A 92 10.10 12.66 11.32
CA ALA A 92 9.49 13.86 11.86
C ALA A 92 8.39 13.52 12.89
N ALA A 93 7.59 12.50 12.60
CA ALA A 93 6.52 12.03 13.46
C ALA A 93 7.02 11.51 14.82
N ALA A 94 8.20 10.87 14.86
CA ALA A 94 8.81 10.40 16.10
C ALA A 94 9.17 11.53 17.08
N MET A 95 9.25 12.77 16.60
CA MET A 95 9.59 13.96 17.40
C MET A 95 8.36 14.76 17.84
N LEU A 96 7.15 14.32 17.46
CA LEU A 96 5.90 14.95 17.84
C LEU A 96 5.54 14.66 19.30
N ASP A 97 4.60 15.45 19.83
CA ASP A 97 4.13 15.25 21.19
C ASP A 97 3.43 13.87 21.32
N PRO A 98 3.70 13.07 22.36
CA PRO A 98 3.04 11.77 22.57
C PRO A 98 1.51 11.83 22.60
N ALA A 99 0.92 13.00 22.89
CA ALA A 99 -0.52 13.21 22.82
C ALA A 99 -1.07 13.28 21.38
N GLN A 100 -0.21 13.51 20.39
CA GLN A 100 -0.58 13.55 18.97
C GLN A 100 -0.55 12.14 18.39
N ALA A 101 -1.67 11.74 17.79
CA ALA A 101 -1.74 10.48 17.08
C ALA A 101 -1.09 10.61 15.69
N VAL A 102 -0.43 9.54 15.25
CA VAL A 102 0.27 9.50 13.96
C VAL A 102 -0.21 8.32 13.13
N VAL A 103 -0.53 8.60 11.87
CA VAL A 103 -0.78 7.59 10.84
C VAL A 103 0.37 7.59 9.85
N ILE A 104 1.06 6.46 9.72
CA ILE A 104 2.21 6.29 8.83
C ILE A 104 1.76 5.75 7.48
N GLY A 105 2.20 6.37 6.39
CA GLY A 105 1.96 5.92 5.03
C GLY A 105 3.23 5.96 4.21
N GLY A 106 3.27 5.24 3.08
CA GLY A 106 4.35 5.45 2.12
C GLY A 106 5.72 4.90 2.53
N VAL A 107 5.78 3.91 3.44
CA VAL A 107 7.05 3.31 3.91
C VAL A 107 7.08 1.83 3.54
N GLY A 108 8.20 1.35 2.96
CA GLY A 108 8.38 -0.07 2.64
C GLY A 108 8.49 -0.94 3.90
N ALA A 109 9.43 -0.60 4.78
CA ALA A 109 9.59 -1.19 6.11
C ALA A 109 9.61 -0.08 7.16
N ALA A 110 8.85 -0.26 8.24
CA ALA A 110 8.80 0.67 9.37
C ALA A 110 9.40 0.00 10.62
N PRO A 111 10.42 0.59 11.26
CA PRO A 111 10.84 0.18 12.61
C PRO A 111 9.66 0.27 13.58
N ASP A 112 9.59 -0.65 14.54
CA ASP A 112 8.52 -0.71 15.55
C ASP A 112 7.09 -0.68 14.96
N ALA A 113 6.90 -1.28 13.77
CA ALA A 113 5.63 -1.29 13.04
C ALA A 113 4.41 -1.68 13.91
N GLU A 114 4.60 -2.52 14.92
CA GLU A 114 3.57 -2.97 15.87
C GLU A 114 3.04 -1.85 16.78
N ARG A 115 3.83 -0.78 16.98
CA ARG A 115 3.49 0.36 17.84
C ARG A 115 2.90 1.54 17.05
N LEU A 116 3.01 1.50 15.72
CA LEU A 116 2.54 2.53 14.81
C LEU A 116 1.12 2.20 14.34
N ASN A 117 0.41 3.18 13.79
CA ASN A 117 -0.78 2.94 12.98
C ASN A 117 -0.45 3.33 11.55
N GLY A 118 -0.73 2.49 10.57
CA GLY A 118 -0.39 2.86 9.20
C GLY A 118 -0.60 1.80 8.14
N ILE A 119 -0.18 2.16 6.93
CA ILE A 119 -0.24 1.33 5.73
C ILE A 119 1.15 1.35 5.08
N SER A 120 1.74 0.18 4.86
CA SER A 120 3.02 0.07 4.16
C SER A 120 2.85 0.30 2.64
N LEU A 121 3.95 0.43 1.91
CA LEU A 121 3.92 0.43 0.42
C LEU A 121 3.96 -0.96 -0.20
N ALA A 122 4.19 -1.98 0.61
CA ALA A 122 4.35 -3.34 0.14
C ALA A 122 2.95 -3.96 -0.08
N PRO A 123 2.60 -4.38 -1.31
CA PRO A 123 1.33 -5.04 -1.58
C PRO A 123 1.10 -6.23 -0.65
N ASP A 124 -0.16 -6.40 -0.24
CA ASP A 124 -0.60 -7.55 0.52
C ASP A 124 -0.33 -8.85 -0.26
N PRO A 125 0.50 -9.78 0.27
CA PRO A 125 0.80 -11.05 -0.39
C PRO A 125 -0.46 -11.85 -0.74
N ALA A 126 -1.55 -11.72 0.02
CA ALA A 126 -2.81 -12.39 -0.28
C ALA A 126 -3.40 -11.94 -1.64
N LEU A 127 -3.26 -10.65 -1.98
CA LEU A 127 -3.71 -10.13 -3.28
C LEU A 127 -2.85 -10.67 -4.42
N LEU A 128 -1.52 -10.64 -4.24
CA LEU A 128 -0.57 -11.16 -5.23
C LEU A 128 -0.79 -12.66 -5.49
N PHE A 129 -0.89 -13.46 -4.42
CA PHE A 129 -1.05 -14.91 -4.54
C PHE A 129 -2.45 -15.30 -5.03
N GLY A 130 -3.49 -14.53 -4.67
CA GLY A 130 -4.83 -14.70 -5.22
C GLY A 130 -4.86 -14.46 -6.74
N MET A 131 -4.20 -13.40 -7.21
CA MET A 131 -4.04 -13.13 -8.65
C MET A 131 -3.26 -14.26 -9.33
N LEU A 132 -2.15 -14.72 -8.74
CA LEU A 132 -1.38 -15.84 -9.26
C LEU A 132 -2.25 -17.09 -9.44
N LYS A 133 -3.05 -17.48 -8.43
CA LYS A 133 -3.96 -18.64 -8.52
C LYS A 133 -5.06 -18.44 -9.55
N THR A 134 -5.54 -17.22 -9.74
CA THR A 134 -6.56 -16.89 -10.74
C THR A 134 -6.02 -17.08 -12.15
N LEU A 135 -4.81 -16.61 -12.42
CA LEU A 135 -4.17 -16.72 -13.73
C LEU A 135 -3.62 -18.13 -13.99
N LEU A 136 -3.03 -18.75 -12.97
CA LEU A 136 -2.28 -20.00 -13.08
C LEU A 136 -2.69 -20.97 -11.96
N PRO A 137 -3.89 -21.58 -12.06
CA PRO A 137 -4.45 -22.43 -11.00
C PRO A 137 -3.62 -23.69 -10.71
N GLY A 138 -2.77 -24.11 -11.65
CA GLY A 138 -1.86 -25.26 -11.50
C GLY A 138 -0.68 -25.04 -10.55
N ILE A 139 -0.34 -23.78 -10.24
CA ILE A 139 0.79 -23.44 -9.37
C ILE A 139 0.53 -23.93 -7.95
N ARG A 140 1.55 -24.57 -7.37
CA ARG A 140 1.56 -25.16 -6.03
C ARG A 140 2.60 -24.53 -5.12
N ARG A 141 3.66 -23.95 -5.67
CA ARG A 141 4.78 -23.42 -4.90
C ARG A 141 5.17 -22.03 -5.37
N VAL A 142 5.38 -21.13 -4.43
CA VAL A 142 5.90 -19.78 -4.66
C VAL A 142 7.28 -19.70 -4.05
N ILE A 143 8.26 -19.31 -4.87
CA ILE A 143 9.65 -19.11 -4.46
C ILE A 143 9.86 -17.61 -4.28
N VAL A 144 10.52 -17.22 -3.19
CA VAL A 144 10.90 -15.83 -2.93
C VAL A 144 12.30 -15.78 -2.33
N VAL A 145 13.17 -14.94 -2.89
CA VAL A 145 14.45 -14.58 -2.28
C VAL A 145 14.27 -13.20 -1.66
N TYR A 146 14.65 -13.01 -0.40
CA TYR A 146 14.39 -11.77 0.32
C TYR A 146 15.52 -11.43 1.31
N ASN A 147 15.70 -10.14 1.57
CA ASN A 147 16.57 -9.65 2.63
C ASN A 147 15.75 -9.59 3.94
N PRO A 148 16.10 -10.38 4.97
CA PRO A 148 15.35 -10.40 6.23
C PRO A 148 15.37 -9.05 6.96
N ALA A 149 16.40 -8.21 6.73
CA ALA A 149 16.47 -6.89 7.34
C ALA A 149 15.33 -5.95 6.88
N SER A 150 14.80 -6.14 5.66
CA SER A 150 13.74 -5.29 5.11
C SER A 150 12.39 -5.98 4.96
N ASN A 151 12.37 -7.30 4.72
CA ASN A 151 11.16 -7.98 4.24
C ASN A 151 10.60 -9.04 5.20
N GLU A 152 11.23 -9.29 6.35
CA GLU A 152 10.80 -10.34 7.28
C GLU A 152 9.32 -10.23 7.71
N ALA A 153 8.84 -9.02 7.99
CA ALA A 153 7.43 -8.79 8.30
C ALA A 153 6.48 -9.14 7.14
N GLN A 154 6.87 -8.83 5.90
CA GLN A 154 6.07 -9.15 4.71
C GLN A 154 6.08 -10.66 4.44
N ILE A 155 7.21 -11.34 4.67
CA ILE A 155 7.32 -12.79 4.49
C ILE A 155 6.44 -13.55 5.49
N ARG A 156 6.29 -13.07 6.73
CA ARG A 156 5.31 -13.67 7.66
C ARG A 156 3.88 -13.63 7.12
N LEU A 157 3.44 -12.48 6.60
CA LEU A 157 2.13 -12.34 5.95
C LEU A 157 2.02 -13.22 4.71
N ALA A 158 3.09 -13.35 3.93
CA ALA A 158 3.13 -14.23 2.77
C ALA A 158 2.97 -15.70 3.14
N ARG A 159 3.59 -16.17 4.24
CA ARG A 159 3.42 -17.55 4.72
C ARG A 159 1.97 -17.84 5.08
N GLU A 160 1.29 -16.90 5.75
CA GLU A 160 -0.13 -17.00 6.08
C GLU A 160 -1.02 -17.03 4.82
N ALA A 161 -0.79 -16.11 3.89
CA ALA A 161 -1.50 -16.05 2.61
C ALA A 161 -1.32 -17.31 1.76
N ALA A 162 -0.08 -17.82 1.67
CA ALA A 162 0.22 -19.04 0.93
C ALA A 162 -0.54 -20.24 1.51
N ARG A 163 -0.51 -20.41 2.84
CA ARG A 163 -1.27 -21.47 3.53
C ARG A 163 -2.77 -21.37 3.25
N GLY A 164 -3.34 -20.17 3.30
CA GLY A 164 -4.75 -19.93 3.00
C GLY A 164 -5.16 -20.28 1.57
N LEU A 165 -4.22 -20.28 0.63
CA LEU A 165 -4.43 -20.57 -0.79
C LEU A 165 -3.93 -21.96 -1.23
N GLY A 166 -3.48 -22.79 -0.28
CA GLY A 166 -2.91 -24.11 -0.58
C GLY A 166 -1.60 -24.05 -1.37
N LEU A 167 -0.85 -22.96 -1.21
CA LEU A 167 0.49 -22.78 -1.79
C LEU A 167 1.57 -23.10 -0.75
N GLU A 168 2.63 -23.74 -1.20
CA GLU A 168 3.90 -23.80 -0.47
C GLU A 168 4.67 -22.50 -0.72
N LEU A 169 5.19 -21.85 0.34
CA LEU A 169 6.10 -20.71 0.20
C LEU A 169 7.53 -21.14 0.54
N VAL A 170 8.40 -21.17 -0.46
CA VAL A 170 9.84 -21.34 -0.30
C VAL A 170 10.47 -19.95 -0.19
N ALA A 171 10.72 -19.52 1.04
CA ALA A 171 11.33 -18.23 1.33
C ALA A 171 12.82 -18.41 1.69
N LEU A 172 13.69 -17.78 0.91
CA LEU A 172 15.14 -17.90 0.99
C LEU A 172 15.73 -16.56 1.39
N GLU A 173 16.50 -16.56 2.48
CA GLU A 173 17.16 -15.37 2.97
C GLU A 173 18.45 -15.08 2.19
N ALA A 174 18.63 -13.81 1.82
CA ALA A 174 19.87 -13.30 1.26
C ALA A 174 20.12 -11.86 1.73
N SER A 175 21.22 -11.64 2.44
CA SER A 175 21.57 -10.34 3.01
C SER A 175 22.43 -9.47 2.09
N ASP A 176 22.94 -10.05 0.99
CA ASP A 176 23.78 -9.36 -0.01
C ASP A 176 23.50 -9.86 -1.44
N LEU A 177 24.07 -9.15 -2.42
CA LEU A 177 23.89 -9.41 -3.84
C LEU A 177 24.38 -10.79 -4.27
N ALA A 178 25.53 -11.23 -3.72
CA ALA A 178 26.13 -12.51 -4.07
C ALA A 178 25.30 -13.70 -3.53
N GLY A 179 24.78 -13.57 -2.31
CA GLY A 179 23.84 -14.50 -1.71
C GLY A 179 22.54 -14.57 -2.50
N ALA A 180 22.01 -13.43 -2.94
CA ALA A 180 20.82 -13.39 -3.78
C ALA A 180 21.03 -14.13 -5.11
N ALA A 181 22.13 -13.84 -5.81
CA ALA A 181 22.47 -14.51 -7.07
C ALA A 181 22.57 -16.04 -6.91
N ARG A 182 23.31 -16.52 -5.90
CA ARG A 182 23.42 -17.96 -5.60
C ARG A 182 22.07 -18.60 -5.28
N ALA A 183 21.21 -17.91 -4.54
CA ALA A 183 19.88 -18.40 -4.21
C ALA A 183 19.03 -18.57 -5.46
N TYR A 184 18.99 -17.57 -6.35
CA TYR A 184 18.28 -17.68 -7.62
C TYR A 184 18.82 -18.79 -8.51
N GLU A 185 20.15 -18.87 -8.70
CA GLU A 185 20.78 -19.93 -9.51
C GLU A 185 20.38 -21.33 -9.02
N THR A 186 20.44 -21.55 -7.71
CA THR A 186 20.05 -22.82 -7.08
C THR A 186 18.57 -23.13 -7.32
N GLN A 187 17.69 -22.15 -7.18
CA GLN A 187 16.25 -22.36 -7.39
C GLN A 187 15.89 -22.59 -8.85
N PHE A 188 16.51 -21.87 -9.79
CA PHE A 188 16.27 -22.09 -11.20
C PHE A 188 16.66 -23.49 -11.66
N ALA A 189 17.72 -24.07 -11.09
CA ALA A 189 18.13 -25.45 -11.38
C ALA A 189 17.08 -26.49 -10.98
N ALA A 190 16.26 -26.22 -9.96
CA ALA A 190 15.28 -27.14 -9.39
C ALA A 190 13.81 -26.79 -9.68
N ALA A 191 13.54 -25.64 -10.31
CA ALA A 191 12.19 -25.13 -10.53
C ALA A 191 11.47 -25.84 -11.69
N ASP A 192 10.17 -26.08 -11.52
CA ASP A 192 9.23 -26.59 -12.52
C ASP A 192 8.25 -25.48 -12.94
N GLY A 193 8.36 -25.00 -14.17
CA GLY A 193 7.54 -23.90 -14.70
C GLY A 193 6.03 -24.17 -14.72
N HIS A 194 5.58 -25.42 -14.56
CA HIS A 194 4.16 -25.76 -14.48
C HIS A 194 3.60 -25.75 -13.05
N ARG A 195 4.46 -25.78 -12.03
CA ARG A 195 4.07 -25.95 -10.62
C ARG A 195 4.61 -24.85 -9.71
N ASP A 196 5.65 -24.17 -10.15
CA ASP A 196 6.34 -23.14 -9.39
C ASP A 196 6.14 -21.76 -10.00
N ALA A 197 6.14 -20.74 -9.17
CA ALA A 197 6.23 -19.35 -9.59
C ALA A 197 7.24 -18.60 -8.71
N LEU A 198 7.88 -17.58 -9.28
CA LEU A 198 8.82 -16.73 -8.57
C LEU A 198 8.18 -15.39 -8.21
N TRP A 199 8.25 -15.01 -6.94
CA TRP A 199 7.83 -13.70 -6.46
C TRP A 199 9.04 -12.79 -6.27
N LEU A 200 8.98 -11.60 -6.87
CA LEU A 200 9.95 -10.52 -6.67
C LEU A 200 9.36 -9.44 -5.73
N PRO A 201 9.75 -9.42 -4.44
CA PRO A 201 9.29 -8.43 -3.46
C PRO A 201 9.90 -7.05 -3.71
N GLN A 202 9.50 -6.04 -2.92
CA GLN A 202 10.19 -4.74 -2.92
C GLN A 202 11.47 -4.87 -2.08
N ASP A 203 12.59 -5.17 -2.73
CA ASP A 203 13.86 -5.41 -2.07
C ASP A 203 15.03 -4.91 -2.91
N ALA A 204 15.80 -3.97 -2.38
CA ALA A 204 16.92 -3.36 -3.10
C ALA A 204 18.15 -4.28 -3.23
N THR A 205 18.22 -5.34 -2.42
CA THR A 205 19.33 -6.31 -2.45
C THR A 205 18.97 -7.50 -3.32
N THR A 206 17.82 -8.11 -3.07
CA THR A 206 17.43 -9.38 -3.71
C THR A 206 16.65 -9.21 -5.01
N VAL A 207 16.28 -7.97 -5.36
CA VAL A 207 15.68 -7.61 -6.65
C VAL A 207 16.41 -6.40 -7.26
N GLU A 208 17.73 -6.36 -7.07
CA GLU A 208 18.59 -5.31 -7.61
C GLU A 208 18.44 -5.24 -9.15
N GLU A 209 18.22 -4.04 -9.68
CA GLU A 209 17.72 -3.84 -11.04
C GLU A 209 18.74 -4.08 -12.15
N THR A 210 20.04 -3.96 -11.86
CA THR A 210 21.12 -4.01 -12.87
C THR A 210 21.71 -5.40 -13.04
N THR A 211 21.70 -6.22 -12.00
CA THR A 211 22.36 -7.53 -11.95
C THR A 211 21.35 -8.65 -11.73
N ILE A 212 20.53 -8.55 -10.68
CA ILE A 212 19.63 -9.65 -10.29
C ILE A 212 18.42 -9.74 -11.21
N LEU A 213 17.73 -8.63 -11.44
CA LEU A 213 16.53 -8.63 -12.26
C LEU A 213 16.79 -9.15 -13.70
N PRO A 214 17.87 -8.74 -14.40
CA PRO A 214 18.19 -9.31 -15.72
C PRO A 214 18.48 -10.82 -15.67
N LEU A 215 19.19 -11.30 -14.65
CA LEU A 215 19.43 -12.73 -14.45
C LEU A 215 18.11 -13.49 -14.27
N VAL A 216 17.23 -13.00 -13.40
CA VAL A 216 15.93 -13.61 -13.13
C VAL A 216 15.07 -13.65 -14.40
N LEU A 217 15.00 -12.55 -15.15
CA LEU A 217 14.20 -12.46 -16.37
C LEU A 217 14.72 -13.43 -17.44
N LYS A 218 16.05 -13.55 -17.59
CA LYS A 218 16.66 -14.48 -18.55
C LYS A 218 16.36 -15.94 -18.19
N GLU A 219 16.60 -16.34 -16.95
CA GLU A 219 16.42 -17.74 -16.51
C GLU A 219 14.93 -18.13 -16.43
N SER A 220 14.06 -17.22 -16.01
CA SER A 220 12.61 -17.49 -15.99
C SER A 220 12.04 -17.66 -17.39
N TRP A 221 12.48 -16.82 -18.35
CA TRP A 221 12.06 -16.92 -19.74
C TRP A 221 12.46 -18.27 -20.35
N SER A 222 13.72 -18.70 -20.18
CA SER A 222 14.21 -19.96 -20.76
C SER A 222 13.51 -21.20 -20.21
N ARG A 223 12.96 -21.11 -18.99
CA ARG A 223 12.32 -22.22 -18.26
C ARG A 223 10.79 -22.16 -18.24
N ASN A 224 10.19 -21.17 -18.90
CA ASN A 224 8.76 -20.86 -18.80
C ASN A 224 8.29 -20.71 -17.33
N LEU A 225 9.15 -20.20 -16.45
CA LEU A 225 8.82 -20.00 -15.04
C LEU A 225 8.03 -18.69 -14.88
N PRO A 226 6.79 -18.71 -14.39
CA PRO A 226 6.03 -17.49 -14.12
C PRO A 226 6.72 -16.66 -13.05
N VAL A 227 6.94 -15.37 -13.34
CA VAL A 227 7.47 -14.40 -12.37
C VAL A 227 6.42 -13.32 -12.14
N PHE A 228 6.16 -12.96 -10.90
CA PHE A 228 5.29 -11.84 -10.54
C PHE A 228 5.95 -10.92 -9.52
N SER A 229 5.50 -9.66 -9.41
CA SER A 229 6.22 -8.67 -8.60
C SER A 229 5.33 -7.62 -7.93
N SER A 230 5.92 -6.93 -6.95
CA SER A 230 5.38 -5.76 -6.28
C SER A 230 5.77 -4.43 -6.98
N SER A 231 6.04 -4.46 -8.29
CA SER A 231 6.50 -3.30 -9.09
C SER A 231 6.03 -3.36 -10.54
N VAL A 232 5.43 -2.26 -11.02
CA VAL A 232 5.06 -2.09 -12.44
C VAL A 232 6.27 -1.99 -13.36
N LEU A 233 7.41 -1.49 -12.88
CA LEU A 233 8.64 -1.39 -13.66
C LEU A 233 9.18 -2.78 -14.04
N HIS A 234 8.99 -3.78 -13.17
CA HIS A 234 9.37 -5.15 -13.48
C HIS A 234 8.47 -5.75 -14.56
N VAL A 235 7.17 -5.43 -14.54
CA VAL A 235 6.21 -5.87 -15.58
C VAL A 235 6.62 -5.32 -16.95
N LYS A 236 6.97 -4.02 -17.01
CA LYS A 236 7.51 -3.39 -18.23
C LYS A 236 8.77 -4.10 -18.75
N LYS A 237 9.59 -4.67 -17.86
CA LYS A 237 10.82 -5.40 -18.20
C LYS A 237 10.61 -6.89 -18.53
N GLY A 238 9.42 -7.45 -18.34
CA GLY A 238 9.11 -8.84 -18.73
C GLY A 238 8.53 -9.74 -17.65
N VAL A 239 8.32 -9.25 -16.43
CA VAL A 239 7.58 -10.00 -15.39
C VAL A 239 6.11 -10.17 -15.79
N LEU A 240 5.52 -11.33 -15.52
CA LEU A 240 4.16 -11.70 -15.97
C LEU A 240 3.11 -10.69 -15.50
N PHE A 241 3.06 -10.41 -14.21
CA PHE A 241 2.17 -9.41 -13.65
C PHE A 241 2.79 -8.77 -12.41
N GLY A 242 2.24 -7.64 -12.02
CA GLY A 242 2.62 -7.03 -10.76
C GLY A 242 1.57 -6.11 -10.18
N MET A 243 1.67 -5.88 -8.88
CA MET A 243 0.82 -4.93 -8.17
C MET A 243 1.65 -3.74 -7.70
N TYR A 244 1.07 -2.56 -7.81
CA TYR A 244 1.70 -1.30 -7.43
C TYR A 244 0.68 -0.38 -6.76
N PRO A 245 1.11 0.63 -6.00
CA PRO A 245 0.18 1.47 -5.25
C PRO A 245 -0.85 2.19 -6.12
N ASN A 246 -2.11 2.16 -5.68
CA ASN A 246 -3.11 3.15 -6.06
C ASN A 246 -3.01 4.31 -5.06
N ASN A 247 -2.18 5.31 -5.38
CA ASN A 247 -1.84 6.39 -4.45
C ASN A 247 -3.04 7.23 -4.01
N VAL A 248 -4.01 7.46 -4.90
CA VAL A 248 -5.26 8.17 -4.55
C VAL A 248 -6.07 7.36 -3.54
N GLN A 249 -6.26 6.07 -3.78
CA GLN A 249 -6.98 5.22 -2.82
C GLN A 249 -6.20 5.07 -1.51
N LEU A 250 -4.87 4.96 -1.54
CA LEU A 250 -4.03 4.99 -0.35
C LEU A 250 -4.24 6.28 0.46
N GLY A 251 -4.33 7.44 -0.20
CA GLY A 251 -4.66 8.70 0.45
C GLY A 251 -6.00 8.68 1.17
N ARG A 252 -7.03 8.11 0.53
CA ARG A 252 -8.35 7.93 1.15
C ARG A 252 -8.28 7.02 2.37
N ASP A 253 -7.58 5.89 2.28
CA ASP A 253 -7.44 4.92 3.37
C ASP A 253 -6.70 5.53 4.57
N LEU A 254 -5.61 6.28 4.32
CA LEU A 254 -4.85 6.98 5.37
C LEU A 254 -5.69 8.06 6.05
N ALA A 255 -6.49 8.82 5.28
CA ALA A 255 -7.39 9.82 5.83
C ALA A 255 -8.52 9.18 6.66
N ALA A 256 -9.08 8.06 6.23
CA ALA A 256 -10.07 7.32 6.99
C ALA A 256 -9.52 6.86 8.34
N LEU A 257 -8.30 6.31 8.37
CA LEU A 257 -7.60 5.96 9.61
C LEU A 257 -7.39 7.18 10.51
N ALA A 258 -6.93 8.30 9.95
CA ALA A 258 -6.67 9.51 10.70
C ALA A 258 -7.95 10.12 11.32
N LEU A 259 -9.05 10.14 10.56
CA LEU A 259 -10.35 10.64 11.04
C LEU A 259 -10.94 9.76 12.14
N ALA A 260 -10.81 8.43 12.02
CA ALA A 260 -11.23 7.50 13.08
C ALA A 260 -10.49 7.82 14.39
N MET A 261 -9.16 7.98 14.33
CA MET A 261 -8.34 8.35 15.50
C MET A 261 -8.70 9.73 16.06
N GLN A 262 -9.03 10.71 15.21
CA GLN A 262 -9.49 12.04 15.67
C GLN A 262 -10.82 11.97 16.42
N ASN A 263 -11.70 11.05 16.02
CA ASN A 263 -13.01 10.84 16.63
C ASN A 263 -12.94 9.98 17.91
N GLY A 264 -11.76 9.52 18.31
CA GLY A 264 -11.54 8.74 19.52
C GLY A 264 -11.57 7.23 19.31
N ASP A 265 -11.69 6.76 18.07
CA ASP A 265 -11.53 5.34 17.77
C ASP A 265 -10.07 4.93 17.95
N MET A 266 -9.86 3.75 18.53
CA MET A 266 -8.54 3.15 18.72
C MET A 266 -8.39 1.99 17.73
N PRO A 267 -7.95 2.24 16.48
CA PRO A 267 -7.69 1.18 15.53
C PRO A 267 -6.63 0.22 16.10
N LYS A 268 -6.70 -1.04 15.65
CA LYS A 268 -5.68 -2.04 16.03
C LYS A 268 -4.32 -1.52 15.59
N ARG A 269 -3.41 -1.35 16.54
CA ARG A 269 -2.02 -0.94 16.27
C ARG A 269 -1.35 -1.95 15.36
N GLY A 270 -0.47 -1.44 14.51
CA GLY A 270 0.20 -2.18 13.45
C GLY A 270 0.22 -1.38 12.14
N VAL A 271 1.29 -1.57 11.38
CA VAL A 271 1.31 -1.21 9.96
C VAL A 271 0.71 -2.36 9.17
N THR A 272 -0.38 -2.09 8.46
CA THR A 272 -1.05 -3.05 7.57
C THR A 272 -0.39 -3.06 6.19
N PRO A 273 -0.43 -4.18 5.45
CA PRO A 273 0.07 -4.22 4.08
C PRO A 273 -0.84 -3.41 3.14
N LEU A 274 -0.28 -3.00 2.00
CA LEU A 274 -1.02 -2.21 1.01
C LEU A 274 -2.08 -3.06 0.30
N ARG A 275 -3.35 -2.69 0.48
CA ARG A 275 -4.48 -3.28 -0.26
C ARG A 275 -5.01 -2.37 -1.37
N ALA A 276 -4.78 -1.06 -1.26
CA ALA A 276 -5.04 -0.08 -2.31
C ALA A 276 -3.99 -0.23 -3.43
N VAL A 277 -4.22 -1.20 -4.32
CA VAL A 277 -3.30 -1.52 -5.41
C VAL A 277 -3.97 -1.38 -6.77
N ARG A 278 -3.14 -1.10 -7.78
CA ARG A 278 -3.40 -1.34 -9.20
C ARG A 278 -2.63 -2.58 -9.63
N SER A 279 -3.05 -3.17 -10.73
CA SER A 279 -2.46 -4.36 -11.33
C SER A 279 -1.98 -4.08 -12.76
N ALA A 280 -0.84 -4.65 -13.11
CA ALA A 280 -0.29 -4.61 -14.46
C ALA A 280 0.01 -6.03 -14.95
N LEU A 281 -0.18 -6.27 -16.25
CA LEU A 281 0.08 -7.54 -16.93
C LEU A 281 1.10 -7.33 -18.05
N ASN A 282 1.99 -8.29 -18.27
CA ASN A 282 2.77 -8.41 -19.48
C ASN A 282 2.16 -9.48 -20.41
N SER A 283 1.51 -9.05 -21.49
CA SER A 283 0.81 -9.92 -22.44
C SER A 283 1.75 -10.80 -23.25
N ARG A 284 2.97 -10.31 -23.53
CA ARG A 284 4.02 -11.09 -24.20
C ARG A 284 4.48 -12.25 -23.30
N THR A 285 4.77 -11.95 -22.03
CA THR A 285 5.15 -12.99 -21.06
C THR A 285 4.02 -13.97 -20.83
N ALA A 286 2.77 -13.50 -20.71
CA ALA A 286 1.60 -14.37 -20.60
C ALA A 286 1.52 -15.35 -21.77
N SER A 287 1.64 -14.85 -23.01
CA SER A 287 1.60 -15.71 -24.21
C SER A 287 2.77 -16.70 -24.24
N HIS A 288 3.98 -16.28 -23.87
CA HIS A 288 5.18 -17.12 -23.84
C HIS A 288 5.03 -18.33 -22.91
N ILE A 289 4.43 -18.14 -21.73
CA ILE A 289 4.18 -19.23 -20.78
C ILE A 289 2.88 -20.01 -21.06
N GLY A 290 2.23 -19.76 -22.21
CA GLY A 290 0.99 -20.43 -22.61
C GLY A 290 -0.29 -19.91 -21.96
N LEU A 291 -0.25 -18.75 -21.30
CA LEU A 291 -1.40 -18.07 -20.71
C LEU A 291 -2.11 -17.20 -21.76
N ASN A 292 -3.06 -17.80 -22.47
CA ASN A 292 -3.86 -17.13 -23.49
C ASN A 292 -5.07 -16.42 -22.86
N LEU A 293 -4.91 -15.15 -22.50
CA LEU A 293 -5.98 -14.33 -21.94
C LEU A 293 -6.82 -13.69 -23.06
N VAL A 294 -8.15 -13.79 -22.95
CA VAL A 294 -9.05 -13.06 -23.86
C VAL A 294 -9.02 -11.55 -23.56
N SER A 295 -9.40 -10.72 -24.52
CA SER A 295 -9.31 -9.26 -24.40
C SER A 295 -10.12 -8.66 -23.24
N SER A 296 -11.17 -9.34 -22.76
CA SER A 296 -11.90 -8.91 -21.55
C SER A 296 -11.09 -9.13 -20.27
N GLN A 297 -10.34 -10.23 -20.18
CA GLN A 297 -9.44 -10.53 -19.05
C GLN A 297 -8.21 -9.62 -19.07
N GLN A 298 -7.67 -9.27 -20.23
CA GLN A 298 -6.58 -8.30 -20.30
C GLN A 298 -7.03 -6.91 -19.84
N ARG A 299 -8.26 -6.51 -20.19
CA ARG A 299 -8.85 -5.22 -19.80
C ARG A 299 -9.21 -5.11 -18.31
N SER A 300 -9.18 -6.20 -17.54
CA SER A 300 -9.37 -6.12 -16.08
C SER A 300 -8.11 -5.66 -15.34
N PHE A 301 -6.96 -5.62 -16.01
CA PHE A 301 -5.74 -5.01 -15.46
C PHE A 301 -5.74 -3.50 -15.71
N ASP A 302 -5.22 -2.74 -14.76
CA ASP A 302 -5.10 -1.28 -14.87
C ASP A 302 -4.07 -0.87 -15.94
N ALA A 303 -3.11 -1.75 -16.26
CA ALA A 303 -2.14 -1.57 -17.33
C ALA A 303 -1.76 -2.91 -17.99
N VAL A 304 -1.51 -2.89 -19.30
CA VAL A 304 -1.03 -4.04 -20.06
C VAL A 304 0.22 -3.64 -20.85
N PHE A 305 1.26 -4.47 -20.81
CA PHE A 305 2.55 -4.27 -21.46
C PHE A 305 2.90 -5.43 -22.41
N PRO A 306 3.65 -5.20 -23.50
CA PRO A 306 3.94 -3.87 -24.07
C PRO A 306 2.63 -3.14 -24.42
N GLU A 307 2.69 -1.81 -24.45
CA GLU A 307 1.53 -1.03 -24.89
C GLU A 307 1.19 -1.43 -26.35
N PRO A 308 -0.08 -1.72 -26.65
CA PRO A 308 -0.52 -2.20 -27.96
C PRO A 308 -0.36 -1.16 -29.08
#